data_AF-A0A8S9ZI15-F1
#
_entry.id   AF-A0A8S9ZI15-F1
#
_cell.length_a   1.000
_cell.length_b   1.000
_cell.length_c   1.000
_cell.angle_alpha   90.00
_cell.angle_beta   90.00
_cell.angle_gamma   90.00
#
_symmetry.space_group_name_H-M   'P 1'
#
loop_
_entity.id
_entity.type
_entity.pdbx_description
1 polymer ?
#
loop_
_entity_poly.entity_id
_entity_poly.type
_entity_poly.pdbx_seq_one_letter_code
_entity_poly.pdbx_strand_id
1 'polypeptide(L)'
;LFKREESLSSVIGQIGEEVNLRLATVLENNPGLNKLIEISKILAGAELQIDMAPDMIASFKYAPLTSCDVERSFSTYKNILSDNRQSFTPQNLEFYIVCNCETRF
;
A
#
# COMPACT_ATOMS: atom_id res chain seq x y z
N LEU A 1 8.70 -1.04 -9.27
CA LEU A 1 7.66 -0.26 -9.96
C LEU A 1 8.29 0.61 -11.05
N PHE A 2 9.16 1.56 -10.70
CA PHE A 2 9.86 2.46 -11.65
C PHE A 2 10.51 1.78 -12.87
N LYS A 3 11.22 0.66 -12.68
CA LYS A 3 11.88 -0.06 -13.80
C LYS A 3 10.91 -0.63 -14.85
N ARG A 4 9.66 -0.93 -14.45
CA ARG A 4 8.61 -1.44 -15.35
C ARG A 4 7.84 -0.31 -16.03
N GLU A 5 7.67 0.81 -15.34
CA GLU A 5 7.08 2.03 -15.88
C GLU A 5 7.90 2.58 -17.05
N GLU A 6 9.23 2.65 -16.87
CA GLU A 6 10.16 3.08 -17.92
C GLU A 6 10.08 2.18 -19.17
N SER A 7 9.92 0.87 -18.95
CA SER A 7 9.74 -0.11 -20.05
C SER A 7 8.40 0.07 -20.78
N LEU A 8 7.32 0.41 -20.07
CA LEU A 8 5.98 0.63 -20.63
C LEU A 8 5.89 1.96 -21.42
N SER A 9 6.63 2.97 -20.97
CA SER A 9 6.72 4.26 -21.67
C SER A 9 7.35 4.15 -23.08
N SER A 10 8.14 3.10 -23.33
CA SER A 10 8.80 2.85 -24.60
C SER A 10 7.93 2.11 -25.63
N VAL A 11 6.73 1.65 -25.25
CA VAL A 11 5.84 0.87 -26.13
C VAL A 11 5.08 1.81 -27.06
N ILE A 12 5.34 1.66 -28.36
CA ILE A 12 4.75 2.49 -29.42
C ILE A 12 3.52 1.79 -30.01
N GLY A 13 2.46 2.54 -30.27
CA GLY A 13 1.24 2.08 -30.94
C GLY A 13 -0.02 2.33 -30.11
N GLN A 14 -1.18 2.22 -30.76
CA GLN A 14 -2.48 2.59 -30.18
C GLN A 14 -2.79 1.88 -28.85
N ILE A 15 -2.42 0.60 -28.74
CA ILE A 15 -2.57 -0.19 -27.51
C ILE A 15 -1.58 0.29 -26.42
N GLY A 16 -0.34 0.66 -26.80
CA GLY A 16 0.66 1.18 -25.88
C GLY A 16 0.26 2.53 -25.29
N GLU A 17 -0.29 3.42 -26.12
CA GLU A 17 -0.85 4.70 -25.70
C GLU A 17 -2.01 4.51 -24.72
N GLU A 18 -2.94 3.59 -25.01
CA GLU A 18 -4.08 3.30 -24.12
C GLU A 18 -3.60 2.75 -22.76
N VAL A 19 -2.62 1.85 -22.76
CA VAL A 19 -2.04 1.30 -21.53
C VAL A 19 -1.33 2.37 -20.71
N ASN A 20 -0.54 3.24 -21.35
CA ASN A 20 0.16 4.33 -20.67
C ASN A 20 -0.81 5.36 -20.09
N LEU A 21 -1.89 5.70 -20.81
CA LEU A 21 -2.94 6.59 -20.30
C LEU A 21 -3.60 6.01 -19.04
N ARG A 22 -3.93 4.70 -19.06
CA ARG A 22 -4.48 4.02 -17.88
C ARG A 22 -3.49 4.01 -16.72
N LEU A 23 -2.21 3.74 -16.99
CA LEU A 23 -1.17 3.77 -15.96
C LEU A 23 -1.05 5.16 -15.32
N ALA A 24 -0.96 6.21 -16.13
CA ALA A 24 -0.91 7.59 -15.64
C ALA A 24 -2.14 7.92 -14.79
N THR A 25 -3.33 7.55 -15.25
CA THR A 25 -4.58 7.75 -14.52
C THR A 25 -4.57 7.02 -13.16
N VAL A 26 -4.07 5.78 -13.10
CA VAL A 26 -3.97 5.01 -11.85
C VAL A 26 -2.98 5.65 -10.88
N LEU A 27 -1.85 6.17 -11.37
CA LEU A 27 -0.83 6.83 -10.55
C LEU A 27 -1.34 8.17 -9.99
N GLU A 28 -1.98 8.98 -10.83
CA GLU A 28 -2.59 10.25 -10.41
C GLU A 28 -3.68 10.05 -9.35
N ASN A 29 -4.49 9.00 -9.48
CA ASN A 29 -5.53 8.65 -8.51
C ASN A 29 -4.99 8.01 -7.21
N ASN A 30 -3.68 7.71 -7.13
CA ASN A 30 -3.05 7.12 -5.96
C ASN A 30 -1.93 8.01 -5.39
N PRO A 31 -2.23 9.24 -4.91
CA PRO A 31 -1.22 10.14 -4.37
C PRO A 31 -0.51 9.59 -3.13
N GLY A 32 -1.12 8.64 -2.42
CA GLY A 32 -0.51 7.94 -1.28
C GLY A 32 0.69 7.07 -1.63
N LEU A 33 0.85 6.67 -2.89
CA LEU A 33 1.96 5.82 -3.35
C LEU A 33 3.32 6.51 -3.15
N ASN A 34 3.42 7.82 -3.42
CA ASN A 34 4.66 8.57 -3.22
C ASN A 34 5.08 8.59 -1.75
N LYS A 35 4.13 8.79 -0.83
CA LYS A 35 4.39 8.74 0.61
C LYS A 35 4.88 7.35 1.05
N LEU A 36 4.27 6.28 0.54
CA LEU A 36 4.71 4.91 0.82
C LEU A 36 6.14 4.64 0.32
N ILE A 37 6.51 5.20 -0.83
CA ILE A 37 7.87 5.09 -1.37
C ILE A 37 8.88 5.85 -0.49
N GLU A 38 8.53 7.04 -0.01
CA GLU A 38 9.37 7.80 0.93
C GLU A 38 9.56 7.04 2.25
N ILE A 39 8.48 6.52 2.83
CA ILE A 39 8.53 5.68 4.04
C ILE A 39 9.40 4.44 3.81
N SER A 40 9.26 3.77 2.66
CA SER A 40 10.09 2.62 2.30
C SER A 40 11.57 2.97 2.22
N LYS A 41 11.93 4.16 1.72
CA LYS A 41 13.32 4.64 1.70
C LYS A 41 13.85 4.90 3.11
N ILE A 42 13.04 5.50 3.99
CA ILE A 42 13.42 5.70 5.41
C ILE A 42 13.67 4.36 6.10
N LEU A 43 12.77 3.38 5.91
CA LEU A 43 12.93 2.04 6.46
C LEU A 43 14.17 1.31 5.91
N ALA A 44 14.64 1.68 4.72
CA ALA A 44 15.90 1.20 4.13
C ALA A 44 17.15 1.98 4.61
N GLY A 45 16.99 3.01 5.45
CA GLY A 45 18.07 3.78 6.04
C GLY A 45 18.33 5.14 5.39
N ALA A 46 17.45 5.65 4.53
CA ALA A 46 17.57 7.01 4.00
C ALA A 46 17.15 8.06 5.05
N GLU A 47 17.88 9.17 5.11
CA GLU A 47 17.51 10.33 5.93
C GLU A 47 16.57 11.25 5.17
N LEU A 48 15.26 11.01 5.29
CA LEU A 48 14.20 11.86 4.76
C LEU A 48 13.35 12.39 5.91
N GLN A 49 12.92 13.65 5.81
CA GLN A 49 12.01 14.25 6.79
C GLN A 49 10.57 14.07 6.31
N ILE A 50 9.78 13.31 7.06
CA ILE A 50 8.34 13.13 6.84
C ILE A 50 7.61 13.60 8.09
N ASP A 51 6.51 14.31 7.93
CA ASP A 51 5.62 14.74 9.01
C ASP A 51 4.81 13.53 9.54
N MET A 52 5.49 12.63 10.24
CA MET A 52 4.92 11.40 10.79
C MET A 52 5.75 10.93 11.99
N ALA A 53 5.09 10.39 13.01
CA ALA A 53 5.76 9.90 14.20
C ALA A 53 6.62 8.65 13.88
N PRO A 54 7.82 8.48 14.49
CA PRO A 54 8.73 7.39 14.16
C PRO A 54 8.16 5.98 14.36
N ASP A 55 7.30 5.81 15.37
CA ASP A 55 6.57 4.57 15.66
C ASP A 55 5.58 4.21 14.55
N MET A 56 4.88 5.22 14.01
CA MET A 56 4.01 5.07 12.86
C MET A 56 4.82 4.74 11.60
N ILE A 57 5.97 5.38 11.36
CA ILE A 57 6.87 5.02 10.25
C ILE A 57 7.32 3.55 10.37
N ALA A 58 7.66 3.10 11.57
CA ALA A 58 8.08 1.72 11.82
C ALA A 58 6.97 0.69 11.56
N SER A 59 5.69 1.05 11.78
CA SER A 59 4.56 0.14 11.54
C SER A 59 4.32 -0.15 10.05
N PHE A 60 4.71 0.76 9.15
CA PHE A 60 4.66 0.55 7.69
C PHE A 60 5.59 -0.57 7.20
N LYS A 61 6.48 -1.11 8.03
CA LYS A 61 7.22 -2.34 7.71
C LYS A 61 6.30 -3.53 7.40
N TYR A 62 5.09 -3.52 7.97
CA TYR A 62 4.07 -4.56 7.76
C TYR A 62 3.01 -4.16 6.72
N ALA A 63 3.21 -3.02 6.02
CA ALA A 63 2.25 -2.55 5.04
C ALA A 63 2.32 -3.42 3.76
N PRO A 64 1.17 -3.83 3.20
CA PRO A 64 1.11 -4.66 2.01
C PRO A 64 1.48 -3.79 0.80
N LEU A 65 2.55 -4.17 0.11
CA LEU A 65 3.09 -3.39 -1.01
C LEU A 65 2.50 -3.77 -2.37
N THR A 66 1.81 -4.91 -2.47
CA THR A 66 1.19 -5.37 -3.72
C THR A 66 -0.33 -5.34 -3.64
N SER A 67 -1.00 -5.06 -4.75
CA SER A 67 -2.47 -5.09 -4.82
C SER A 67 -3.02 -6.47 -4.45
N CYS A 68 -2.29 -7.55 -4.76
CA CYS A 68 -2.67 -8.91 -4.38
C CYS A 68 -2.68 -9.11 -2.87
N ASP A 69 -1.70 -8.56 -2.15
CA ASP A 69 -1.64 -8.62 -0.68
C ASP A 69 -2.76 -7.78 -0.03
N VAL A 70 -3.08 -6.63 -0.65
CA VAL A 70 -4.21 -5.77 -0.25
C VAL A 70 -5.55 -6.49 -0.46
N GLU A 71 -5.78 -7.08 -1.64
CA GLU A 71 -7.01 -7.83 -1.95
C GLU A 71 -7.19 -9.04 -1.02
N ARG A 72 -6.09 -9.74 -0.71
CA ARG A 72 -6.11 -10.89 0.20
C ARG A 72 -6.47 -10.45 1.63
N SER A 73 -5.91 -9.34 2.10
CA SER A 73 -6.22 -8.81 3.44
C SER A 73 -7.66 -8.30 3.54
N PHE A 74 -8.30 -7.86 2.45
CA PHE A 74 -9.72 -7.46 2.46
C PHE A 74 -10.67 -8.58 2.89
N SER A 75 -10.39 -9.84 2.53
CA SER A 75 -11.18 -10.98 3.00
C SER A 75 -11.09 -11.15 4.52
N THR A 76 -9.89 -10.99 5.07
CA THR A 76 -9.64 -11.05 6.52
C THR A 76 -10.24 -9.86 7.24
N TYR A 77 -10.08 -8.65 6.69
CA TYR A 77 -10.64 -7.42 7.23
C TYR A 77 -12.15 -7.40 7.20
N LYS A 78 -12.77 -8.01 6.19
CA LYS A 78 -14.21 -8.22 6.19
C LYS A 78 -14.66 -8.95 7.46
N ASN A 79 -13.94 -9.98 7.91
CA ASN A 79 -14.31 -10.69 9.13
C ASN A 79 -14.07 -9.85 10.41
N ILE A 80 -13.01 -9.03 10.44
CA ILE A 80 -12.68 -8.15 11.57
C ILE A 80 -13.65 -6.95 11.68
N LEU A 81 -14.08 -6.42 10.54
CA LEU A 81 -14.91 -5.21 10.41
C LEU A 81 -16.41 -5.52 10.27
N SER A 82 -16.80 -6.77 10.03
CA SER A 82 -18.22 -7.15 10.01
C SER A 82 -18.82 -7.00 11.40
N ASP A 83 -20.09 -6.57 11.46
CA ASP A 83 -20.89 -6.46 12.69
C ASP A 83 -21.06 -7.83 13.36
N ASN A 84 -20.04 -8.30 14.07
CA ASN A 84 -20.11 -9.53 14.86
C ASN A 84 -19.32 -9.40 16.16
N ARG A 85 -20.06 -9.10 17.23
CA ARG A 85 -19.82 -9.43 18.64
C ARG A 85 -18.55 -8.92 19.35
N GLN A 86 -17.59 -8.30 18.68
CA GLN A 86 -16.42 -7.70 19.32
C GLN A 86 -16.52 -6.17 19.33
N SER A 87 -16.77 -5.60 20.52
CA SER A 87 -16.57 -4.17 20.74
C SER A 87 -15.06 -3.91 20.78
N PHE A 88 -14.48 -3.64 19.63
CA PHE A 88 -13.11 -3.17 19.56
C PHE A 88 -13.03 -1.71 19.95
N THR A 89 -12.08 -1.39 20.83
CA THR A 89 -11.57 -0.02 20.92
C THR A 89 -10.78 0.28 19.64
N PRO A 90 -10.65 1.55 19.21
CA PRO A 90 -9.85 1.92 18.05
C PRO A 90 -8.43 1.33 18.09
N GLN A 91 -7.81 1.31 19.26
CA GLN A 91 -6.47 0.74 19.47
C GLN A 91 -6.45 -0.78 19.23
N ASN A 92 -7.45 -1.51 19.76
CA ASN A 92 -7.52 -2.95 19.56
C ASN A 92 -7.78 -3.28 18.09
N LEU A 93 -8.59 -2.47 17.41
CA LEU A 93 -8.84 -2.63 15.98
C LEU A 93 -7.56 -2.43 15.16
N GLU A 94 -6.77 -1.40 15.48
CA GLU A 94 -5.48 -1.13 14.84
C GLU A 94 -4.53 -2.32 14.98
N PHE A 95 -4.37 -2.86 16.19
CA PHE A 95 -3.55 -4.06 16.41
C PHE A 95 -4.06 -5.26 15.61
N TYR A 96 -5.38 -5.49 15.58
CA TYR A 96 -5.95 -6.59 14.80
C TYR A 96 -5.70 -6.44 13.30
N ILE A 97 -5.83 -5.24 12.74
CA ILE A 97 -5.58 -4.96 11.32
C ILE A 97 -4.10 -5.19 10.97
N VAL A 98 -3.18 -4.69 11.81
CA VAL A 98 -1.73 -4.84 11.62
C VAL A 98 -1.32 -6.31 11.73
N CYS A 99 -1.77 -7.02 12.76
CA CYS A 99 -1.46 -8.45 12.95
C CYS A 99 -1.98 -9.32 11.81
N ASN A 100 -3.08 -8.93 11.16
CA ASN A 100 -3.71 -9.69 10.08
C ASN A 100 -3.31 -9.24 8.67
N CYS A 101 -2.41 -8.27 8.54
CA CYS A 101 -1.98 -7.73 7.26
C CYS A 101 -1.10 -8.71 6.47
N GLU A 102 -0.32 -9.56 7.17
CA GLU A 102 0.66 -10.51 6.59
C GLU A 102 0.40 -11.97 6.97
N THR A 103 -0.79 -12.32 7.49
CA THR A 103 -1.10 -13.71 7.88
C THR A 103 -1.24 -14.57 6.61
N ARG A 104 -0.11 -15.07 6.13
CA ARG A 104 0.01 -16.04 5.04
C ARG A 104 -0.37 -17.40 5.61
N PHE A 105 -1.64 -17.77 5.50
CA PHE A 105 -2.03 -19.18 5.53
C PHE A 105 -1.85 -19.79 4.14
#